data_AF-A0AAD7XHD4-F1
#
_entry.id   AF-A0AAD7XHD4-F1
#
_cell.length_a   1.000
_cell.length_b   1.000
_cell.length_c   1.000
_cell.angle_alpha   90.00
_cell.angle_beta   90.00
_cell.angle_gamma   90.00
#
_symmetry.space_group_name_H-M   'P 1'
#
loop_
_entity.id
_entity.type
_entity.pdbx_description
1 polymer ?
#
loop_
_entity_poly.entity_id
_entity_poly.type
_entity_poly.pdbx_seq_one_letter_code
_entity_poly.pdbx_strand_id
1 'polypeptide(L)'
;MIRHVVRRRRWASSSVGATPKVEELTVSDVMVSRGLRLAHEVDDGSSVMDAVRVLTERRAGSALTMREDRVSGVFTARDVLRWVAAHPEALGAPVNKIVTAADKIAWCAPSDSLQRVRIVMRALGVRNLPVVSDGAVLGMLTAKDVADFSLERAAEPRVLGGKELIRFTKGRSGLVAGVANAETRKQFIGSRPQTPRPHRFVGSRYVMNHHQLDGGARLGLDVGATALPNPFKRRDGTVANRRRDYGPREASDDPLLSEDAHFIHHDETTYVGVFDGVGSWRKVGVDPRLYPRALADACVAEIKASPVSTPQDILMAAWRRVSRDQVPGSSTACLATIDDDDAISYVNLGDAGLVVLRDTPDKTDKAIVLVAPQQLRDFNLPYQLGWTNTTDDDRGATATFETPTHANVATYPVHPGDIVLVASDGLFDNVAVDEIADLVHLWERENPHAPVSDLADILCRRARDFSLDEHRDSPFALLAKENDIMWGGGMPDDVTVVAMRVVPRRRNAE
;
A
#
# COMPACT_ATOMS: atom_id res chain seq x y z
N MET A 1 -11.04 -54.51 49.48
CA MET A 1 -11.38 -53.36 50.34
C MET A 1 -10.80 -52.10 49.72
N ILE A 2 -11.46 -51.59 48.68
CA ILE A 2 -12.35 -50.40 48.69
C ILE A 2 -11.57 -49.10 48.86
N ARG A 3 -11.34 -48.46 47.71
CA ARG A 3 -10.73 -47.15 47.49
C ARG A 3 -11.69 -46.02 47.84
N HIS A 4 -11.09 -44.89 48.21
CA HIS A 4 -11.70 -43.67 48.74
C HIS A 4 -12.82 -43.06 47.89
N VAL A 5 -13.81 -42.51 48.61
CA VAL A 5 -14.95 -41.72 48.12
C VAL A 5 -14.50 -40.28 47.86
N VAL A 6 -14.51 -39.86 46.60
CA VAL A 6 -14.50 -38.44 46.20
C VAL A 6 -15.91 -38.06 45.77
N ARG A 7 -16.52 -37.09 46.46
CA ARG A 7 -17.85 -36.56 46.17
C ARG A 7 -17.86 -35.83 44.82
N ARG A 8 -18.72 -36.32 43.92
CA ARG A 8 -19.10 -35.68 42.65
C ARG A 8 -19.82 -34.35 42.89
N ARG A 9 -19.37 -33.27 42.25
CA ARG A 9 -20.26 -32.16 41.85
C ARG A 9 -20.40 -32.21 40.33
N ARG A 10 -21.66 -32.24 39.89
CA ARG A 10 -22.12 -32.27 38.50
C ARG A 10 -21.62 -31.03 37.76
N TRP A 11 -20.94 -31.23 36.64
CA TRP A 11 -20.81 -30.22 35.59
C TRP A 11 -22.05 -30.30 34.71
N ALA A 12 -22.82 -29.22 34.68
CA ALA A 12 -23.90 -29.04 33.72
C ALA A 12 -23.29 -28.71 32.36
N SER A 13 -23.71 -29.45 31.34
CA SER A 13 -23.46 -29.17 29.94
C SER A 13 -24.18 -27.89 29.50
N SER A 14 -23.46 -26.87 29.06
CA SER A 14 -23.99 -25.88 28.09
C SER A 14 -22.85 -25.05 27.47
N SER A 15 -23.01 -24.83 26.16
CA SER A 15 -22.20 -24.02 25.22
C SER A 15 -20.74 -24.40 24.99
N VAL A 16 -20.50 -24.96 23.81
CA VAL A 16 -19.22 -24.99 23.10
C VAL A 16 -18.66 -23.57 23.03
N GLY A 17 -17.62 -23.31 23.83
CA GLY A 17 -16.93 -22.03 23.89
C GLY A 17 -16.29 -21.69 22.55
N ALA A 18 -16.46 -20.43 22.15
CA ALA A 18 -15.94 -19.85 20.92
C ALA A 18 -14.45 -20.15 20.71
N THR A 19 -14.07 -20.40 19.46
CA THR A 19 -12.68 -20.26 18.99
C THR A 19 -12.20 -18.84 19.30
N PRO A 20 -11.02 -18.65 19.90
CA PRO A 20 -10.53 -17.32 20.26
C PRO A 20 -10.32 -16.47 19.00
N LYS A 21 -10.76 -15.20 19.07
CA LYS A 21 -10.45 -14.17 18.07
C LYS A 21 -8.92 -14.02 18.00
N VAL A 22 -8.37 -13.79 16.81
CA VAL A 22 -6.95 -13.43 16.66
C VAL A 22 -6.74 -12.13 17.45
N GLU A 23 -6.11 -12.23 18.63
CA GLU A 23 -5.74 -11.07 19.43
C GLU A 23 -4.77 -10.20 18.61
N GLU A 24 -5.01 -8.90 18.58
CA GLU A 24 -4.09 -7.94 17.96
C GLU A 24 -2.75 -7.99 18.72
N LEU A 25 -1.68 -8.45 18.06
CA LEU A 25 -0.34 -8.46 18.66
C LEU A 25 0.07 -7.03 19.04
N THR A 26 0.65 -6.89 20.22
CA THR A 26 1.08 -5.62 20.82
C THR A 26 2.60 -5.51 20.91
N VAL A 27 3.09 -4.31 21.20
CA VAL A 27 4.50 -4.09 21.55
C VAL A 27 4.88 -4.93 22.77
N SER A 28 4.02 -5.00 23.78
CA SER A 28 4.22 -5.83 24.97
C SER A 28 4.46 -7.31 24.62
N ASP A 29 3.80 -7.84 23.60
CA ASP A 29 4.02 -9.23 23.18
C ASP A 29 5.43 -9.45 22.62
N VAL A 30 5.97 -8.47 21.89
CA VAL A 30 7.37 -8.47 21.44
C VAL A 30 8.31 -8.36 22.64
N MET A 31 8.00 -7.46 23.58
CA MET A 31 8.79 -7.23 24.79
C MET A 31 8.94 -8.51 25.62
N VAL A 32 7.83 -9.21 25.86
CA VAL A 32 7.81 -10.45 26.66
C VAL A 32 8.53 -11.58 25.94
N SER A 33 8.35 -11.72 24.62
CA SER A 33 8.89 -12.85 23.88
C SER A 33 10.38 -12.72 23.57
N ARG A 34 10.87 -11.51 23.32
CA ARG A 34 12.24 -11.28 22.78
C ARG A 34 13.11 -10.42 23.68
N GLY A 35 12.53 -9.71 24.63
CA GLY A 35 13.17 -8.61 25.33
C GLY A 35 13.36 -7.41 24.41
N LEU A 36 13.18 -6.19 24.93
CA LEU A 36 13.58 -5.01 24.17
C LEU A 36 15.10 -4.92 24.15
N ARG A 37 15.64 -4.46 23.02
CA ARG A 37 17.00 -3.93 23.04
C ARG A 37 16.97 -2.67 23.89
N LEU A 38 17.78 -2.64 24.95
CA LEU A 38 18.01 -1.40 25.68
C LEU A 38 18.46 -0.35 24.67
N ALA A 39 17.86 0.84 24.77
CA ALA A 39 18.32 1.96 23.98
C ALA A 39 19.78 2.24 24.36
N HIS A 40 20.66 2.31 23.36
CA HIS A 40 22.03 2.72 23.63
C HIS A 40 22.06 4.22 23.85
N GLU A 41 22.79 4.65 24.87
CA GLU A 41 22.87 6.04 25.28
C GLU A 41 24.22 6.62 24.90
N VAL A 42 24.21 7.87 24.45
CA VAL A 42 25.41 8.66 24.11
C VAL A 42 25.23 10.04 24.73
N ASP A 43 26.26 10.57 25.39
CA ASP A 43 26.20 11.94 25.88
C ASP A 43 26.11 12.93 24.71
N ASP A 44 25.22 13.93 24.81
CA ASP A 44 24.90 14.84 23.71
C ASP A 44 26.07 15.77 23.30
N GLY A 45 27.05 15.94 24.19
CA GLY A 45 28.31 16.64 23.94
C GLY A 45 29.40 15.77 23.33
N SER A 46 29.21 14.45 23.28
CA SER A 46 30.15 13.53 22.63
C SER A 46 30.27 13.80 21.14
N SER A 47 31.42 13.48 20.55
CA SER A 47 31.63 13.67 19.11
C SER A 47 30.73 12.75 18.29
N VAL A 48 30.38 13.16 17.06
CA VAL A 48 29.69 12.30 16.09
C VAL A 48 30.48 11.00 15.86
N MET A 49 31.82 11.06 15.86
CA MET A 49 32.67 9.86 15.76
C MET A 49 32.46 8.90 16.93
N ASP A 50 32.42 9.39 18.17
CA ASP A 50 32.19 8.53 19.33
C ASP A 50 30.77 7.93 19.32
N ALA A 51 29.79 8.71 18.86
CA ALA A 51 28.43 8.23 18.64
C ALA A 51 28.37 7.11 17.58
N VAL A 52 29.12 7.25 16.48
CA VAL A 52 29.27 6.21 15.44
C VAL A 52 29.96 4.96 15.98
N ARG A 53 30.98 5.11 16.84
CA ARG A 53 31.63 3.99 17.53
C ARG A 53 30.63 3.22 18.38
N VAL A 54 29.77 3.92 19.13
CA VAL A 54 28.70 3.27 19.91
C VAL A 54 27.76 2.47 19.01
N LEU A 55 27.27 3.04 17.89
CA LEU A 55 26.44 2.29 16.95
C LEU A 55 27.15 1.04 16.40
N THR A 56 28.44 1.17 16.08
CA THR A 56 29.24 0.08 15.49
C THR A 56 29.53 -1.04 16.50
N GLU A 57 30.03 -0.68 17.69
CA GLU A 57 30.38 -1.62 18.77
C GLU A 57 29.14 -2.37 19.26
N ARG A 58 28.01 -1.66 19.36
CA ARG A 58 26.74 -2.23 19.82
C ARG A 58 25.93 -2.90 18.71
N ARG A 59 26.38 -2.80 17.44
CA ARG A 59 25.67 -3.29 16.25
C ARG A 59 24.23 -2.77 16.16
N ALA A 60 24.06 -1.48 16.45
CA ALA A 60 22.78 -0.81 16.51
C ALA A 60 22.59 0.15 15.33
N GLY A 61 21.34 0.32 14.88
CA GLY A 61 20.98 1.28 13.83
C GLY A 61 20.67 2.69 14.34
N SER A 62 20.48 2.83 15.65
CA SER A 62 20.11 4.09 16.33
C SER A 62 20.52 4.08 17.79
N ALA A 63 20.69 5.26 18.37
CA ALA A 63 20.95 5.47 19.79
C ALA A 63 20.29 6.76 20.29
N LEU A 64 19.94 6.78 21.58
CA LEU A 64 19.45 7.97 22.26
C LEU A 64 20.64 8.84 22.63
N THR A 65 20.47 10.15 22.50
CA THR A 65 21.37 11.11 23.13
C THR A 65 20.82 11.54 24.47
N MET A 66 21.70 11.60 25.44
CA MET A 66 21.40 11.96 26.82
C MET A 66 22.03 13.30 27.13
N ARG A 67 21.30 14.16 27.83
CA ARG A 67 21.86 15.30 28.54
C ARG A 67 21.53 15.10 30.00
N GLU A 68 22.56 14.91 30.83
CA GLU A 68 22.37 14.43 32.21
C GLU A 68 21.54 13.13 32.21
N ASP A 69 20.49 13.05 33.02
CA ASP A 69 19.61 11.88 33.12
C ASP A 69 18.37 11.96 32.19
N ARG A 70 18.39 12.82 31.18
CA ARG A 70 17.25 13.02 30.26
C ARG A 70 17.61 12.76 28.81
N VAL A 71 16.68 12.14 28.08
CA VAL A 71 16.77 12.00 26.64
C VAL A 71 16.70 13.38 25.99
N SER A 72 17.76 13.76 25.29
CA SER A 72 17.86 15.00 24.52
C SER A 72 17.55 14.81 23.04
N GLY A 73 17.67 13.57 22.53
CA GLY A 73 17.50 13.28 21.11
C GLY A 73 17.64 11.80 20.76
N VAL A 74 17.46 11.49 19.48
CA VAL A 74 17.82 10.20 18.88
C VAL A 74 18.57 10.45 17.57
N PHE A 75 19.59 9.65 17.29
CA PHE A 75 20.28 9.68 15.99
C PHE A 75 20.36 8.29 15.40
N THR A 76 20.45 8.23 14.07
CA THR A 76 20.58 6.99 13.31
C THR A 76 21.81 7.00 12.42
N ALA A 77 22.21 5.82 11.93
CA ALA A 77 23.27 5.73 10.91
C ALA A 77 22.95 6.60 9.67
N ARG A 78 21.68 6.77 9.31
CA ARG A 78 21.25 7.62 8.20
C ARG A 78 21.48 9.10 8.46
N ASP A 79 21.35 9.54 9.70
CA ASP A 79 21.56 10.94 10.08
C ASP A 79 23.05 11.27 10.07
N VAL A 80 23.89 10.33 10.50
CA VAL A 80 25.36 10.42 10.34
C VAL A 80 25.72 10.54 8.86
N LEU A 81 25.18 9.67 7.99
CA LEU A 81 25.46 9.71 6.55
C LEU A 81 25.05 11.05 5.92
N ARG A 82 23.84 11.56 6.26
CA ARG A 82 23.38 12.87 5.80
C ARG A 82 24.27 14.01 6.30
N TRP A 83 24.67 13.97 7.56
CA TRP A 83 25.56 14.97 8.14
C TRP A 83 26.92 15.01 7.46
N VAL A 84 27.55 13.84 7.27
CA VAL A 84 28.87 13.73 6.61
C VAL A 84 28.80 14.17 5.15
N ALA A 85 27.71 13.86 4.44
CA ALA A 85 27.52 14.32 3.07
C ALA A 85 27.44 15.85 2.96
N ALA A 86 26.86 16.52 3.97
CA ALA A 86 26.75 17.99 4.01
C ALA A 86 27.97 18.67 4.66
N HIS A 87 28.71 17.96 5.52
CA HIS A 87 29.83 18.48 6.31
C HIS A 87 30.96 17.42 6.39
N PRO A 88 31.72 17.22 5.30
CA PRO A 88 32.67 16.10 5.16
C PRO A 88 33.74 16.02 6.25
N GLU A 89 34.10 17.16 6.83
CA GLU A 89 35.12 17.32 7.87
C GLU A 89 34.59 17.31 9.31
N ALA A 90 33.27 17.24 9.53
CA ALA A 90 32.65 17.56 10.83
C ALA A 90 32.33 16.35 11.73
N LEU A 91 33.11 15.26 11.68
CA LEU A 91 32.94 14.11 12.57
C LEU A 91 33.34 14.40 14.03
N GLY A 92 34.14 15.45 14.25
CA GLY A 92 34.47 15.95 15.59
C GLY A 92 33.39 16.85 16.20
N ALA A 93 32.34 17.20 15.46
CA ALA A 93 31.24 18.01 15.99
C ALA A 93 30.46 17.25 17.08
N PRO A 94 29.83 17.95 18.04
CA PRO A 94 28.99 17.30 19.04
C PRO A 94 27.76 16.66 18.38
N VAL A 95 27.37 15.48 18.87
CA VAL A 95 26.27 14.69 18.32
C VAL A 95 24.93 15.40 18.40
N ASN A 96 24.74 16.32 19.36
CA ASN A 96 23.52 17.14 19.46
C ASN A 96 23.21 18.01 18.22
N LYS A 97 24.17 18.19 17.29
CA LYS A 97 23.94 18.90 16.02
C LYS A 97 23.26 18.06 14.95
N ILE A 98 23.22 16.73 15.11
CA ILE A 98 22.77 15.80 14.07
C ILE A 98 21.54 14.98 14.47
N VAL A 99 21.07 15.15 15.71
CA VAL A 99 19.99 14.35 16.29
C VAL A 99 18.62 14.87 15.88
N THR A 100 17.64 13.98 15.90
CA THR A 100 16.24 14.38 16.06
C THR A 100 16.02 14.74 17.52
N ALA A 101 15.69 16.00 17.80
CA ALA A 101 15.47 16.52 19.15
C ALA A 101 14.30 15.82 19.85
N ALA A 102 14.37 15.71 21.19
CA ALA A 102 13.42 14.96 22.02
C ALA A 102 11.93 15.26 21.75
N ASP A 103 11.59 16.53 21.49
CA ASP A 103 10.24 17.00 21.19
C ASP A 103 9.69 16.51 19.84
N LYS A 104 10.58 16.03 18.96
CA LYS A 104 10.27 15.53 17.61
C LYS A 104 10.40 14.02 17.49
N ILE A 105 10.73 13.32 18.57
CA ILE A 105 10.89 11.86 18.56
C ILE A 105 9.51 11.21 18.59
N ALA A 106 9.18 10.44 17.57
CA ALA A 106 8.06 9.51 17.63
C ALA A 106 8.42 8.29 18.48
N TRP A 107 7.46 7.84 19.27
CA TRP A 107 7.60 6.74 20.24
C TRP A 107 6.36 5.85 20.21
N CYS A 108 6.44 4.67 20.83
CA CYS A 108 5.29 3.78 21.03
C CYS A 108 5.15 3.34 22.50
N ALA A 109 3.93 3.03 22.92
CA ALA A 109 3.64 2.46 24.22
C ALA A 109 3.66 0.92 24.15
N PRO A 110 3.92 0.21 25.28
CA PRO A 110 3.77 -1.24 25.35
C PRO A 110 2.38 -1.75 24.92
N SER A 111 1.34 -0.93 25.12
CA SER A 111 -0.04 -1.24 24.75
C SER A 111 -0.36 -1.02 23.27
N ASP A 112 0.52 -0.40 22.48
CA ASP A 112 0.26 -0.16 21.06
C ASP A 112 0.25 -1.47 20.28
N SER A 113 -0.66 -1.59 19.31
CA SER A 113 -0.68 -2.72 18.40
C SER A 113 0.50 -2.65 17.42
N LEU A 114 1.04 -3.81 17.05
CA LEU A 114 2.15 -3.88 16.09
C LEU A 114 1.74 -3.33 14.71
N GLN A 115 0.46 -3.40 14.35
CA GLN A 115 -0.02 -2.76 13.12
C GLN A 115 0.08 -1.24 13.19
N ARG A 116 -0.34 -0.64 14.32
CA ARG A 116 -0.20 0.81 14.55
C ARG A 116 1.27 1.24 14.52
N VAL A 117 2.14 0.48 15.18
CA VAL A 117 3.60 0.72 15.16
C VAL A 117 4.16 0.69 13.74
N ARG A 118 3.76 -0.28 12.90
CA ARG A 118 4.19 -0.37 11.50
C ARG A 118 3.72 0.84 10.68
N ILE A 119 2.50 1.29 10.92
CA ILE A 119 1.94 2.48 10.25
C ILE A 119 2.74 3.73 10.65
N VAL A 120 3.04 3.91 11.94
CA VAL A 120 3.85 5.04 12.43
C VAL A 120 5.27 5.00 11.86
N MET A 121 5.93 3.84 11.89
CA MET A 121 7.27 3.65 11.31
C MET A 121 7.28 4.00 9.82
N ARG A 122 6.26 3.55 9.07
CA ARG A 122 6.11 3.86 7.64
C ARG A 122 5.88 5.35 7.41
N ALA A 123 4.86 5.92 8.05
CA ALA A 123 4.45 7.30 7.83
C ALA A 123 5.56 8.32 8.14
N LEU A 124 6.43 8.01 9.11
CA LEU A 124 7.53 8.88 9.50
C LEU A 124 8.88 8.49 8.85
N GLY A 125 8.92 7.42 8.05
CA GLY A 125 10.15 6.92 7.45
C GLY A 125 11.21 6.47 8.48
N VAL A 126 10.79 6.10 9.68
CA VAL A 126 11.66 5.69 10.79
C VAL A 126 11.59 4.18 11.00
N ARG A 127 12.74 3.56 11.24
CA ARG A 127 12.85 2.10 11.42
C ARG A 127 13.03 1.69 12.89
N ASN A 128 13.11 2.64 13.79
CA ASN A 128 13.31 2.42 15.21
C ASN A 128 12.42 3.40 15.98
N LEU A 129 11.67 2.91 16.97
CA LEU A 129 10.85 3.71 17.86
C LEU A 129 11.27 3.42 19.31
N PRO A 130 11.53 4.45 20.13
CA PRO A 130 11.62 4.27 21.57
C PRO A 130 10.29 3.75 22.11
N VAL A 131 10.36 2.74 22.98
CA VAL A 131 9.21 2.26 23.73
C VAL A 131 9.15 3.02 25.05
N VAL A 132 8.08 3.77 25.28
CA VAL A 132 7.93 4.65 26.45
C VAL A 132 6.78 4.17 27.33
N SER A 133 7.03 4.08 28.63
CA SER A 133 6.00 3.87 29.66
C SER A 133 6.35 4.71 30.88
N ASP A 134 5.34 5.29 31.52
CA ASP A 134 5.48 6.02 32.80
C ASP A 134 6.57 7.11 32.77
N GLY A 135 6.74 7.77 31.61
CA GLY A 135 7.72 8.85 31.42
C GLY A 135 9.16 8.37 31.23
N ALA A 136 9.40 7.07 31.12
CA ALA A 136 10.72 6.48 30.91
C ALA A 136 10.80 5.70 29.59
N VAL A 137 11.97 5.74 28.94
CA VAL A 137 12.24 4.89 27.77
C VAL A 137 12.64 3.50 28.26
N LEU A 138 11.82 2.50 27.94
CA LEU A 138 12.05 1.10 28.29
C LEU A 138 13.04 0.40 27.35
N GLY A 139 13.17 0.90 26.12
CA GLY A 139 14.07 0.35 25.11
C GLY A 139 13.74 0.85 23.71
N MET A 140 14.34 0.21 22.70
CA MET A 140 14.10 0.49 21.29
C MET A 140 13.41 -0.70 20.62
N LEU A 141 12.29 -0.42 19.96
CA LEU A 141 11.61 -1.35 19.06
C LEU A 141 12.04 -1.06 17.63
N THR A 142 12.59 -2.06 16.93
CA THR A 142 13.01 -1.91 15.53
C THR A 142 12.02 -2.55 14.56
N ALA A 143 11.98 -2.07 13.32
CA ALA A 143 11.19 -2.68 12.25
C ALA A 143 11.53 -4.17 12.05
N LYS A 144 12.79 -4.54 12.29
CA LYS A 144 13.24 -5.93 12.31
C LYS A 144 12.58 -6.73 13.43
N ASP A 145 12.51 -6.19 14.64
CA ASP A 145 11.90 -6.91 15.77
C ASP A 145 10.41 -7.15 15.52
N VAL A 146 9.72 -6.17 14.93
CA VAL A 146 8.33 -6.31 14.49
C VAL A 146 8.18 -7.38 13.39
N ALA A 147 9.05 -7.36 12.38
CA ALA A 147 9.01 -8.31 11.26
C ALA A 147 9.31 -9.75 11.73
N ASP A 148 10.40 -9.93 12.47
CA ASP A 148 10.80 -11.23 13.00
C ASP A 148 9.71 -11.81 13.92
N PHE A 149 9.14 -11.00 14.82
CA PHE A 149 8.09 -11.44 15.73
C PHE A 149 6.79 -11.80 15.00
N SER A 150 6.44 -11.03 13.97
CA SER A 150 5.28 -11.33 13.12
C SER A 150 5.46 -12.65 12.36
N LEU A 151 6.68 -12.94 11.88
CA LEU A 151 7.01 -14.21 11.21
C LEU A 151 6.93 -15.41 12.17
N GLU A 152 7.40 -15.25 13.41
CA GLU A 152 7.31 -16.31 14.43
C GLU A 152 5.87 -16.65 14.82
N ARG A 153 4.97 -15.66 14.82
CA ARG A 153 3.56 -15.81 15.19
C ARG A 153 2.68 -16.29 14.03
N ALA A 154 3.08 -16.06 12.78
CA ALA A 154 2.32 -16.44 11.59
C ALA A 154 2.42 -17.94 11.21
N ALA A 155 3.23 -18.74 11.89
CA ALA A 155 3.52 -20.13 11.51
C ALA A 155 3.03 -21.16 12.53
N GLU A 156 2.29 -22.17 12.05
CA GLU A 156 2.34 -23.52 12.65
C GLU A 156 3.81 -24.00 12.75
N PRO A 157 4.16 -24.81 13.78
CA PRO A 157 5.51 -24.87 14.32
C PRO A 157 6.51 -25.54 13.38
N ARG A 158 7.35 -24.73 12.72
CA ARG A 158 8.74 -25.09 12.41
C ARG A 158 9.63 -23.88 12.69
N VAL A 159 10.07 -23.78 13.95
CA VAL A 159 11.22 -22.96 14.32
C VAL A 159 12.41 -23.50 13.52
N LEU A 160 12.78 -22.81 12.43
CA LEU A 160 14.02 -23.11 11.72
C LEU A 160 15.16 -22.84 12.70
N GLY A 161 15.74 -23.91 13.24
CA GLY A 161 16.85 -23.79 14.19
C GLY A 161 18.03 -23.07 13.54
N GLY A 162 18.92 -22.45 14.33
CA GLY A 162 20.05 -21.68 13.81
C GLY A 162 20.92 -22.41 12.78
N LYS A 163 20.99 -23.75 12.82
CA LYS A 163 21.67 -24.56 11.80
C LYS A 163 20.94 -24.60 10.45
N GLU A 164 19.61 -24.58 10.43
CA GLU A 164 18.81 -24.50 9.21
C GLU A 164 18.83 -23.09 8.62
N LEU A 165 18.81 -22.04 9.46
CA LEU A 165 18.97 -20.65 9.02
C LEU A 165 20.35 -20.40 8.40
N ILE A 166 21.42 -20.97 8.98
CA ILE A 166 22.77 -20.95 8.40
C ILE A 166 22.80 -21.71 7.07
N ARG A 167 22.05 -22.80 6.93
CA ARG A 167 21.96 -23.56 5.67
C ARG A 167 21.20 -22.77 4.58
N PHE A 168 20.18 -22.01 4.95
CA PHE A 168 19.45 -21.11 4.04
C PHE A 168 20.25 -19.89 3.60
N THR A 169 21.18 -19.43 4.43
CA THR A 169 22.02 -18.26 4.15
C THR A 169 23.38 -18.63 3.55
N LYS A 170 23.87 -19.86 3.77
CA LYS A 170 25.09 -20.38 3.12
C LYS A 170 24.89 -20.50 1.61
N GLY A 171 25.68 -19.73 0.86
CA GLY A 171 25.58 -19.59 -0.60
C GLY A 171 24.99 -18.25 -1.05
N ARG A 172 24.49 -17.43 -0.11
CA ARG A 172 23.95 -16.08 -0.34
C ARG A 172 24.74 -14.98 0.39
N SER A 173 25.88 -15.34 0.98
CA SER A 173 26.78 -14.45 1.71
C SER A 173 28.15 -14.39 1.04
N GLY A 174 28.73 -13.19 0.96
CA GLY A 174 29.99 -12.93 0.27
C GLY A 174 29.81 -12.81 -1.24
N LEU A 175 29.85 -11.58 -1.76
CA LEU A 175 29.93 -11.35 -3.21
C LEU A 175 31.23 -11.98 -3.73
N VAL A 176 31.15 -12.71 -4.85
CA VAL A 176 32.34 -13.30 -5.48
C VAL A 176 33.25 -12.17 -5.96
N ALA A 177 34.58 -12.32 -5.81
CA ALA A 177 35.54 -11.32 -6.29
C ALA A 177 35.36 -11.08 -7.80
N GLY A 178 35.19 -9.83 -8.22
CA GLY A 178 34.93 -9.46 -9.62
C GLY A 178 33.45 -9.27 -9.99
N VAL A 179 32.52 -9.39 -9.03
CA VAL A 179 31.14 -8.93 -9.21
C VAL A 179 31.15 -7.39 -9.33
N ALA A 180 31.09 -6.91 -10.57
CA ALA A 180 31.02 -5.48 -10.87
C ALA A 180 29.66 -4.91 -10.51
N ASN A 181 29.62 -3.62 -10.13
CA ASN A 181 28.38 -2.87 -10.18
C ASN A 181 27.91 -2.85 -11.64
N ALA A 182 26.64 -3.18 -11.93
CA ALA A 182 26.20 -3.50 -13.28
C ALA A 182 26.13 -2.25 -14.18
N GLU A 183 27.27 -1.80 -14.73
CA GLU A 183 27.32 -0.78 -15.80
C GLU A 183 26.91 -1.33 -17.18
N THR A 184 26.37 -2.54 -17.26
CA THR A 184 25.68 -3.00 -18.47
C THR A 184 24.63 -4.05 -18.11
N ARG A 185 23.40 -3.59 -17.82
CA ARG A 185 22.20 -4.40 -17.47
C ARG A 185 21.76 -5.43 -18.54
N LYS A 186 22.53 -5.65 -19.62
CA LYS A 186 22.13 -6.48 -20.76
C LYS A 186 22.51 -7.97 -20.68
N GLN A 187 23.36 -8.39 -19.75
CA GLN A 187 23.93 -9.75 -19.77
C GLN A 187 23.44 -10.73 -18.69
N PHE A 188 22.61 -10.31 -17.72
CA PHE A 188 22.09 -11.20 -16.66
C PHE A 188 20.67 -11.73 -16.89
N ILE A 189 20.10 -11.54 -18.09
CA ILE A 189 18.86 -12.20 -18.50
C ILE A 189 19.22 -13.59 -19.08
N GLY A 190 19.59 -14.53 -18.22
CA GLY A 190 19.91 -15.89 -18.63
C GLY A 190 19.94 -16.85 -17.45
N SER A 191 18.91 -17.70 -17.35
CA SER A 191 18.71 -18.81 -16.38
C SER A 191 18.52 -18.42 -14.91
N ARG A 192 17.25 -18.45 -14.46
CA ARG A 192 16.83 -18.39 -13.04
C ARG A 192 17.33 -19.62 -12.25
N PRO A 193 18.00 -19.47 -11.09
CA PRO A 193 18.02 -20.50 -10.05
C PRO A 193 16.70 -20.43 -9.26
N GLN A 194 16.04 -21.57 -9.05
CA GLN A 194 14.82 -21.69 -8.27
C GLN A 194 15.07 -21.31 -6.79
N THR A 195 14.25 -20.43 -6.22
CA THR A 195 14.05 -20.32 -4.75
C THR A 195 12.65 -19.83 -4.38
N PRO A 196 12.14 -20.16 -3.18
CA PRO A 196 10.76 -20.63 -2.97
C PRO A 196 9.74 -19.56 -2.54
N ARG A 197 8.45 -19.92 -2.72
CA ARG A 197 7.21 -19.15 -2.47
C ARG A 197 7.16 -18.46 -1.09
N PRO A 198 6.81 -17.16 -1.00
CA PRO A 198 6.29 -16.55 0.22
C PRO A 198 4.77 -16.77 0.34
N HIS A 199 4.34 -16.96 1.59
CA HIS A 199 2.99 -17.38 2.00
C HIS A 199 1.92 -16.29 1.89
N ARG A 200 0.68 -16.73 1.65
CA ARG A 200 -0.58 -15.94 1.51
C ARG A 200 -0.88 -15.07 2.74
N PHE A 201 -1.14 -13.77 2.51
CA PHE A 201 -2.01 -12.97 3.38
C PHE A 201 -3.46 -13.13 2.88
N VAL A 202 -4.38 -13.47 3.78
CA VAL A 202 -5.82 -13.61 3.51
C VAL A 202 -6.50 -12.31 3.95
N GLY A 203 -7.34 -11.74 3.07
CA GLY A 203 -8.00 -10.44 3.25
C GLY A 203 -8.83 -10.33 4.52
N SER A 204 -8.78 -9.16 5.16
CA SER A 204 -9.62 -8.81 6.30
C SER A 204 -10.84 -8.01 5.80
N ARG A 205 -12.05 -8.50 6.11
CA ARG A 205 -13.31 -7.76 5.94
C ARG A 205 -13.44 -6.78 7.11
N TYR A 206 -13.44 -5.48 6.83
CA TYR A 206 -13.84 -4.46 7.80
C TYR A 206 -15.30 -4.08 7.56
N VAL A 207 -16.17 -4.37 8.52
CA VAL A 207 -17.56 -3.89 8.56
C VAL A 207 -17.67 -2.97 9.77
N MET A 208 -17.86 -1.67 9.53
CA MET A 208 -18.15 -0.68 10.58
C MET A 208 -19.66 -0.64 10.81
N ASN A 209 -20.09 -0.54 12.07
CA ASN A 209 -21.51 -0.50 12.43
C ASN A 209 -22.19 0.75 11.84
N HIS A 210 -23.31 0.53 11.15
CA HIS A 210 -24.14 1.56 10.53
C HIS A 210 -24.80 2.45 11.59
N HIS A 211 -24.64 3.76 11.47
CA HIS A 211 -25.60 4.73 12.00
C HIS A 211 -26.58 5.06 10.88
N GLN A 212 -27.79 4.52 10.98
CA GLN A 212 -28.90 4.79 10.06
C GLN A 212 -29.22 6.29 10.13
N LEU A 213 -28.99 7.02 9.04
CA LEU A 213 -29.42 8.41 8.92
C LEU A 213 -30.95 8.42 8.79
N ASP A 214 -31.62 9.13 9.70
CA ASP A 214 -33.07 9.28 9.75
C ASP A 214 -33.65 9.77 8.40
N GLY A 215 -34.49 8.95 7.77
CA GLY A 215 -35.59 9.39 6.87
C GLY A 215 -35.24 10.21 5.62
N GLY A 216 -33.98 10.28 5.20
CA GLY A 216 -33.52 11.07 4.05
C GLY A 216 -33.85 10.47 2.68
N ALA A 217 -33.80 11.30 1.62
CA ALA A 217 -33.75 10.80 0.26
C ALA A 217 -32.46 9.98 0.07
N ARG A 218 -32.57 8.76 -0.48
CA ARG A 218 -31.40 7.89 -0.78
C ARG A 218 -30.32 8.67 -1.52
N LEU A 219 -29.06 8.32 -1.33
CA LEU A 219 -27.95 8.93 -2.04
C LEU A 219 -27.70 8.24 -3.40
N GLY A 220 -27.07 9.00 -4.29
CA GLY A 220 -26.62 8.57 -5.60
C GLY A 220 -25.26 9.20 -5.91
N LEU A 221 -24.74 8.90 -7.09
CA LEU A 221 -23.42 9.37 -7.53
C LEU A 221 -23.56 10.12 -8.86
N ASP A 222 -23.15 11.39 -8.87
CA ASP A 222 -22.75 12.08 -10.09
C ASP A 222 -21.31 11.65 -10.41
N VAL A 223 -21.03 11.19 -11.63
CA VAL A 223 -19.79 10.48 -11.96
C VAL A 223 -19.19 10.97 -13.27
N GLY A 224 -17.87 11.10 -13.28
CA GLY A 224 -17.08 11.39 -14.47
C GLY A 224 -15.76 10.64 -14.44
N ALA A 225 -15.21 10.35 -15.61
CA ALA A 225 -13.93 9.64 -15.73
C ALA A 225 -13.04 10.30 -16.78
N THR A 226 -11.74 10.19 -16.58
CA THR A 226 -10.72 10.54 -17.58
C THR A 226 -9.60 9.52 -17.51
N ALA A 227 -9.10 9.10 -18.68
CA ALA A 227 -7.99 8.19 -18.82
C ALA A 227 -6.99 8.74 -19.83
N LEU A 228 -5.71 8.71 -19.49
CA LEU A 228 -4.61 9.10 -20.36
C LEU A 228 -3.62 7.94 -20.48
N PRO A 229 -3.24 7.53 -21.70
CA PRO A 229 -2.30 6.43 -21.88
C PRO A 229 -0.91 6.84 -21.44
N ASN A 230 -0.02 5.93 -21.02
CA ASN A 230 1.38 6.25 -20.68
C ASN A 230 1.96 7.26 -21.69
N PRO A 231 2.58 8.38 -21.26
CA PRO A 231 2.94 9.48 -22.15
C PRO A 231 3.90 9.07 -23.26
N PHE A 232 4.58 7.94 -23.08
CA PHE A 232 5.57 7.39 -23.98
C PHE A 232 5.07 6.22 -24.82
N LYS A 233 3.76 5.95 -24.79
CA LYS A 233 3.12 4.92 -25.60
C LYS A 233 3.13 5.33 -27.07
N ARG A 234 3.48 4.38 -27.94
CA ARG A 234 3.48 4.57 -29.40
C ARG A 234 2.22 3.93 -30.00
N ARG A 235 1.85 4.35 -31.22
CA ARG A 235 0.68 3.81 -31.95
C ARG A 235 0.75 2.30 -32.22
N ASP A 236 1.95 1.72 -32.28
CA ASP A 236 2.16 0.27 -32.37
C ASP A 236 1.99 -0.46 -31.02
N GLY A 237 1.59 0.27 -29.97
CA GLY A 237 1.43 -0.20 -28.61
C GLY A 237 2.74 -0.29 -27.82
N THR A 238 3.91 -0.06 -28.43
CA THR A 238 5.19 -0.15 -27.72
C THR A 238 5.42 1.04 -26.81
N VAL A 239 6.12 0.82 -25.69
CA VAL A 239 6.66 1.89 -24.84
C VAL A 239 8.14 2.02 -25.21
N ALA A 240 8.59 3.21 -25.61
CA ALA A 240 10.03 3.37 -25.85
C ALA A 240 10.81 3.30 -24.52
N ASN A 241 12.10 2.99 -24.56
CA ASN A 241 12.87 2.61 -23.37
C ASN A 241 13.80 3.74 -22.82
N ARG A 242 13.94 4.86 -23.53
CA ARG A 242 14.85 5.97 -23.14
C ARG A 242 14.26 7.32 -23.55
N ARG A 243 14.45 8.36 -22.72
CA ARG A 243 13.94 9.73 -22.96
C ARG A 243 14.20 10.29 -24.37
N ARG A 244 15.38 10.00 -24.91
CA ARG A 244 15.83 10.40 -26.27
C ARG A 244 15.24 9.57 -27.40
N ASP A 245 14.77 8.36 -27.12
CA ASP A 245 14.13 7.47 -28.09
C ASP A 245 12.67 7.94 -28.37
N TYR A 246 12.14 8.93 -27.64
CA TYR A 246 10.77 9.44 -27.76
C TYR A 246 10.58 10.63 -28.72
N GLY A 247 11.63 11.14 -29.38
CA GLY A 247 11.51 12.23 -30.35
C GLY A 247 11.06 13.58 -29.75
N PRO A 248 11.12 14.68 -30.52
CA PRO A 248 10.67 15.98 -30.06
C PRO A 248 9.15 16.13 -30.30
N ARG A 249 8.37 16.10 -29.22
CA ARG A 249 6.95 16.55 -29.13
C ARG A 249 5.90 15.61 -29.73
N GLU A 250 5.34 14.76 -28.88
CA GLU A 250 3.93 14.77 -28.42
C GLU A 250 3.78 13.61 -27.42
N ALA A 251 3.32 13.91 -26.20
CA ALA A 251 2.95 12.85 -25.25
C ALA A 251 1.71 12.14 -25.80
N SER A 252 1.66 10.82 -25.69
CA SER A 252 0.48 10.07 -26.13
C SER A 252 -0.76 10.52 -25.37
N ASP A 253 -1.81 10.82 -26.12
CA ASP A 253 -3.14 11.22 -25.63
C ASP A 253 -4.26 10.29 -26.12
N ASP A 254 -3.95 9.32 -26.98
CA ASP A 254 -4.91 8.33 -27.49
C ASP A 254 -5.33 7.34 -26.38
N PRO A 255 -6.55 7.43 -25.84
CA PRO A 255 -7.00 6.58 -24.74
C PRO A 255 -7.04 5.09 -25.12
N LEU A 256 -7.10 4.74 -26.41
CA LEU A 256 -7.09 3.35 -26.87
C LEU A 256 -5.74 2.66 -26.65
N LEU A 257 -4.68 3.43 -26.42
CA LEU A 257 -3.35 2.93 -26.11
C LEU A 257 -3.17 2.62 -24.62
N SER A 258 -4.12 3.03 -23.77
CA SER A 258 -4.01 2.78 -22.34
C SER A 258 -4.17 1.30 -22.01
N GLU A 259 -3.30 0.84 -21.11
CA GLU A 259 -3.35 -0.49 -20.49
C GLU A 259 -4.34 -0.55 -19.33
N ASP A 260 -4.77 0.60 -18.84
CA ASP A 260 -5.92 0.70 -17.95
C ASP A 260 -7.22 0.42 -18.70
N ALA A 261 -8.19 -0.12 -17.96
CA ALA A 261 -9.59 -0.15 -18.32
C ALA A 261 -10.44 0.42 -17.17
N HIS A 262 -11.55 1.04 -17.52
CA HIS A 262 -12.55 1.46 -16.55
C HIS A 262 -13.96 1.30 -17.10
N PHE A 263 -14.94 1.29 -16.20
CA PHE A 263 -16.34 1.43 -16.58
C PHE A 263 -17.07 2.32 -15.58
N ILE A 264 -18.13 2.96 -16.08
CA ILE A 264 -19.20 3.56 -15.29
C ILE A 264 -20.48 2.89 -15.78
N HIS A 265 -21.22 2.24 -14.89
CA HIS A 265 -22.51 1.65 -15.21
C HIS A 265 -23.57 2.19 -14.25
N HIS A 266 -24.64 2.72 -14.82
CA HIS A 266 -25.77 3.25 -14.07
C HIS A 266 -27.05 2.59 -14.56
N ASP A 267 -27.78 2.01 -13.62
CA ASP A 267 -29.16 1.56 -13.80
C ASP A 267 -29.99 2.14 -12.66
N GLU A 268 -30.42 1.34 -11.68
CA GLU A 268 -30.92 1.88 -10.40
C GLU A 268 -29.77 2.36 -9.50
N THR A 269 -28.65 1.66 -9.52
CA THR A 269 -27.47 1.91 -8.69
C THR A 269 -26.26 2.17 -9.58
N THR A 270 -25.38 3.06 -9.15
CA THR A 270 -24.14 3.39 -9.89
C THR A 270 -22.99 2.50 -9.43
N TYR A 271 -22.40 1.79 -10.39
CA TYR A 271 -21.19 1.00 -10.23
C TYR A 271 -20.06 1.60 -11.05
N VAL A 272 -18.87 1.62 -10.45
CA VAL A 272 -17.64 2.04 -11.13
C VAL A 272 -16.55 1.01 -10.93
N GLY A 273 -15.62 0.93 -11.89
CA GLY A 273 -14.44 0.08 -11.76
C GLY A 273 -13.25 0.65 -12.51
N VAL A 274 -12.06 0.50 -11.94
CA VAL A 274 -10.77 0.79 -12.56
C VAL A 274 -9.88 -0.45 -12.44
N PHE A 275 -9.21 -0.79 -13.54
CA PHE A 275 -8.39 -1.98 -13.71
C PHE A 275 -7.11 -1.58 -14.41
N ASP A 276 -5.98 -1.60 -13.72
CA ASP A 276 -4.69 -1.31 -14.33
C ASP A 276 -4.02 -2.61 -14.79
N GLY A 277 -3.76 -2.69 -16.09
CA GLY A 277 -3.17 -3.83 -16.76
C GLY A 277 -1.65 -3.87 -16.62
N VAL A 278 -1.10 -4.98 -16.14
CA VAL A 278 0.35 -5.08 -15.88
C VAL A 278 1.17 -5.04 -17.18
N GLY A 279 1.82 -3.93 -17.48
CA GLY A 279 2.52 -3.74 -18.75
C GLY A 279 3.67 -4.70 -19.05
N SER A 280 4.17 -5.42 -18.05
CA SER A 280 5.24 -6.41 -18.22
C SER A 280 4.87 -7.60 -19.13
N TRP A 281 3.58 -7.87 -19.36
CA TRP A 281 3.09 -8.91 -20.29
C TRP A 281 3.56 -8.72 -21.72
N ARG A 282 3.83 -7.48 -22.13
CA ARG A 282 4.39 -7.16 -23.44
C ARG A 282 5.72 -7.87 -23.70
N LYS A 283 6.52 -8.14 -22.66
CA LYS A 283 7.82 -8.83 -22.76
C LYS A 283 7.69 -10.28 -23.21
N VAL A 284 6.50 -10.87 -23.07
CA VAL A 284 6.19 -12.24 -23.52
C VAL A 284 5.20 -12.26 -24.68
N GLY A 285 5.02 -11.13 -25.37
CA GLY A 285 4.18 -11.03 -26.57
C GLY A 285 2.68 -11.03 -26.30
N VAL A 286 2.26 -10.85 -25.04
CA VAL A 286 0.85 -10.69 -24.66
C VAL A 286 0.54 -9.19 -24.61
N ASP A 287 -0.58 -8.78 -25.22
CA ASP A 287 -1.04 -7.40 -25.14
C ASP A 287 -1.66 -7.13 -23.75
N PRO A 288 -1.03 -6.29 -22.90
CA PRO A 288 -1.48 -6.03 -21.53
C PRO A 288 -2.87 -5.40 -21.43
N ARG A 289 -3.41 -4.87 -22.54
CA ARG A 289 -4.76 -4.29 -22.61
C ARG A 289 -5.88 -5.32 -22.57
N LEU A 290 -5.59 -6.58 -22.92
CA LEU A 290 -6.63 -7.60 -23.14
C LEU A 290 -7.33 -7.99 -21.83
N TYR A 291 -6.55 -8.29 -20.80
CA TYR A 291 -7.07 -8.75 -19.51
C TYR A 291 -7.91 -7.70 -18.77
N PRO A 292 -7.43 -6.47 -18.51
CA PRO A 292 -8.21 -5.44 -17.81
C PRO A 292 -9.51 -5.09 -18.55
N ARG A 293 -9.50 -5.03 -19.89
CA ARG A 293 -10.70 -4.78 -20.69
C ARG A 293 -11.70 -5.93 -20.60
N ALA A 294 -11.24 -7.17 -20.73
CA ALA A 294 -12.09 -8.34 -20.58
C ALA A 294 -12.69 -8.42 -19.17
N LEU A 295 -11.92 -8.02 -18.14
CA LEU A 295 -12.38 -7.97 -16.77
C LEU A 295 -13.45 -6.89 -16.56
N ALA A 296 -13.24 -5.69 -17.09
CA ALA A 296 -14.21 -4.60 -17.06
C ALA A 296 -15.53 -4.99 -17.77
N ASP A 297 -15.44 -5.54 -18.98
CA ASP A 297 -16.60 -6.01 -19.76
C ASP A 297 -17.36 -7.13 -19.02
N ALA A 298 -16.63 -8.05 -18.38
CA ALA A 298 -17.22 -9.12 -17.60
C ALA A 298 -17.91 -8.60 -16.32
N CYS A 299 -17.35 -7.58 -15.66
CA CYS A 299 -18.00 -6.91 -14.53
C CYS A 299 -19.33 -6.25 -14.96
N VAL A 300 -19.32 -5.49 -16.06
CA VAL A 300 -20.54 -4.86 -16.58
C VAL A 300 -21.59 -5.91 -16.98
N ALA A 301 -21.16 -7.04 -17.57
CA ALA A 301 -22.06 -8.13 -17.90
C ALA A 301 -22.67 -8.79 -16.64
N GLU A 302 -21.89 -8.96 -15.56
CA GLU A 302 -22.40 -9.48 -14.30
C GLU A 302 -23.39 -8.52 -13.64
N ILE A 303 -23.09 -7.21 -13.62
CA ILE A 303 -23.99 -6.20 -13.05
C ILE A 303 -25.36 -6.24 -13.75
N LYS A 304 -25.38 -6.35 -15.08
CA LYS A 304 -26.62 -6.48 -15.86
C LYS A 304 -27.37 -7.79 -15.61
N ALA A 305 -26.66 -8.87 -15.26
CA ALA A 305 -27.26 -10.17 -15.00
C ALA A 305 -27.78 -10.30 -13.55
N SER A 306 -27.11 -9.65 -12.61
CA SER A 306 -27.32 -9.79 -11.16
C SER A 306 -27.26 -8.41 -10.47
N PRO A 307 -28.34 -7.62 -10.52
CA PRO A 307 -28.35 -6.23 -10.02
C PRO A 307 -28.25 -6.07 -8.49
N VAL A 308 -28.08 -7.15 -7.71
CA VAL A 308 -27.97 -7.13 -6.23
C VAL A 308 -26.59 -7.60 -5.75
N SER A 309 -25.64 -7.80 -6.66
CA SER A 309 -24.31 -8.32 -6.33
C SER A 309 -23.42 -7.26 -5.68
N THR A 310 -22.69 -7.65 -4.62
CA THR A 310 -21.66 -6.78 -4.03
C THR A 310 -20.49 -6.59 -5.00
N PRO A 311 -19.65 -5.54 -4.84
CA PRO A 311 -18.45 -5.39 -5.66
C PRO A 311 -17.53 -6.62 -5.67
N GLN A 312 -17.41 -7.31 -4.52
CA GLN A 312 -16.63 -8.53 -4.42
C GLN A 312 -17.25 -9.68 -5.23
N ASP A 313 -18.58 -9.83 -5.22
CA ASP A 313 -19.28 -10.87 -5.98
C ASP A 313 -19.18 -10.61 -7.49
N ILE A 314 -19.31 -9.34 -7.90
CA ILE A 314 -19.12 -8.91 -9.29
C ILE A 314 -17.71 -9.27 -9.75
N LEU A 315 -16.68 -8.88 -8.98
CA LEU A 315 -15.29 -9.17 -9.32
C LEU A 315 -15.02 -10.68 -9.35
N MET A 316 -15.63 -11.45 -8.45
CA MET A 316 -15.52 -12.91 -8.42
C MET A 316 -16.09 -13.56 -9.69
N ALA A 317 -17.29 -13.15 -10.11
CA ALA A 317 -17.94 -13.67 -11.30
C ALA A 317 -17.18 -13.27 -12.58
N ALA A 318 -16.76 -12.01 -12.66
CA ALA A 318 -15.97 -11.49 -13.77
C ALA A 318 -14.64 -12.23 -13.90
N TRP A 319 -13.88 -12.36 -12.80
CA TRP A 319 -12.62 -13.10 -12.78
C TRP A 319 -12.79 -14.57 -13.21
N ARG A 320 -13.84 -15.25 -12.75
CA ARG A 320 -14.14 -16.64 -13.16
C ARG A 320 -14.44 -16.73 -14.65
N ARG A 321 -15.18 -15.77 -15.21
CA ARG A 321 -15.47 -15.70 -16.64
C ARG A 321 -14.20 -15.49 -17.45
N VAL A 322 -13.42 -14.47 -17.14
CA VAL A 322 -12.16 -14.16 -17.84
C VAL A 322 -11.16 -15.32 -17.75
N SER A 323 -11.09 -15.99 -16.59
CA SER A 323 -10.23 -17.17 -16.39
C SER A 323 -10.69 -18.37 -17.21
N ARG A 324 -12.00 -18.61 -17.31
CA ARG A 324 -12.57 -19.68 -18.15
C ARG A 324 -12.37 -19.39 -19.64
N ASP A 325 -12.47 -18.12 -20.03
CA ASP A 325 -12.27 -17.66 -21.40
C ASP A 325 -10.76 -17.59 -21.74
N GLN A 326 -9.89 -17.90 -20.78
CA GLN A 326 -8.44 -18.04 -20.95
C GLN A 326 -7.79 -16.78 -21.52
N VAL A 327 -8.26 -15.61 -21.09
CA VAL A 327 -7.70 -14.32 -21.55
C VAL A 327 -6.31 -14.15 -20.95
N PRO A 328 -5.23 -14.07 -21.75
CA PRO A 328 -3.89 -13.92 -21.21
C PRO A 328 -3.68 -12.50 -20.68
N GLY A 329 -3.02 -12.38 -19.53
CA GLY A 329 -2.69 -11.10 -18.93
C GLY A 329 -2.95 -11.09 -17.42
N SER A 330 -2.76 -9.93 -16.81
CA SER A 330 -3.11 -9.67 -15.43
C SER A 330 -3.42 -8.19 -15.21
N SER A 331 -4.13 -7.91 -14.13
CA SER A 331 -4.59 -6.58 -13.79
C SER A 331 -4.78 -6.43 -12.28
N THR A 332 -4.55 -5.23 -11.77
CA THR A 332 -5.13 -4.77 -10.51
C THR A 332 -6.64 -4.55 -10.69
N ALA A 333 -7.39 -4.39 -9.60
CA ALA A 333 -8.84 -4.15 -9.70
C ALA A 333 -9.36 -3.36 -8.50
N CYS A 334 -9.99 -2.22 -8.77
CA CYS A 334 -10.76 -1.46 -7.80
C CYS A 334 -12.18 -1.26 -8.31
N LEU A 335 -13.19 -1.79 -7.62
CA LEU A 335 -14.61 -1.56 -7.91
C LEU A 335 -15.30 -0.93 -6.72
N ALA A 336 -16.23 -0.02 -6.99
CA ALA A 336 -17.06 0.60 -5.97
C ALA A 336 -18.51 0.77 -6.44
N THR A 337 -19.42 0.77 -5.48
CA THR A 337 -20.84 1.11 -5.65
C THR A 337 -21.31 1.89 -4.44
N ILE A 338 -22.33 2.73 -4.63
CA ILE A 338 -23.14 3.20 -3.51
C ILE A 338 -24.22 2.16 -3.21
N ASP A 339 -24.43 1.81 -1.94
CA ASP A 339 -25.48 0.87 -1.53
C ASP A 339 -26.72 1.61 -1.01
N ASP A 340 -27.75 0.82 -0.65
CA ASP A 340 -29.04 1.33 -0.18
C ASP A 340 -28.99 1.95 1.23
N ASP A 341 -27.89 1.76 1.95
CA ASP A 341 -27.64 2.30 3.30
C ASP A 341 -26.78 3.58 3.26
N ASP A 342 -26.75 4.26 2.11
CA ASP A 342 -25.99 5.50 1.90
C ASP A 342 -24.49 5.34 2.19
N ALA A 343 -23.93 4.17 1.86
CA ALA A 343 -22.52 3.87 2.02
C ALA A 343 -21.86 3.50 0.69
N ILE A 344 -20.56 3.78 0.58
CA ILE A 344 -19.72 3.28 -0.51
C ILE A 344 -19.18 1.91 -0.11
N SER A 345 -19.63 0.89 -0.83
CA SER A 345 -19.11 -0.47 -0.77
C SER A 345 -18.07 -0.65 -1.86
N TYR A 346 -16.88 -1.19 -1.54
CA TYR A 346 -15.81 -1.36 -2.51
C TYR A 346 -15.03 -2.68 -2.34
N VAL A 347 -14.36 -3.08 -3.42
CA VAL A 347 -13.33 -4.12 -3.43
C VAL A 347 -12.08 -3.55 -4.11
N ASN A 348 -10.91 -3.71 -3.48
CA ASN A 348 -9.62 -3.27 -4.01
C ASN A 348 -8.59 -4.39 -3.94
N LEU A 349 -7.96 -4.71 -5.07
CA LEU A 349 -6.87 -5.67 -5.19
C LEU A 349 -5.73 -5.07 -6.00
N GLY A 350 -4.54 -5.01 -5.41
CA GLY A 350 -3.38 -4.33 -5.97
C GLY A 350 -3.23 -2.92 -5.41
N ASP A 351 -2.63 -2.04 -6.19
CA ASP A 351 -2.25 -0.66 -5.86
C ASP A 351 -3.04 0.43 -6.61
N ALA A 352 -4.00 0.04 -7.45
CA ALA A 352 -5.20 0.86 -7.66
C ALA A 352 -5.84 1.22 -6.31
N GLY A 353 -6.70 2.25 -6.29
CA GLY A 353 -7.15 2.80 -5.01
C GLY A 353 -8.48 3.53 -5.07
N LEU A 354 -9.03 3.69 -3.86
CA LEU A 354 -10.22 4.48 -3.58
C LEU A 354 -9.91 5.48 -2.46
N VAL A 355 -10.33 6.73 -2.63
CA VAL A 355 -10.22 7.79 -1.62
C VAL A 355 -11.57 8.47 -1.44
N VAL A 356 -11.95 8.77 -0.20
CA VAL A 356 -13.12 9.60 0.11
C VAL A 356 -12.66 10.87 0.80
N LEU A 357 -13.10 12.00 0.25
CA LEU A 357 -12.84 13.35 0.73
C LEU A 357 -14.13 13.99 1.19
N ARG A 358 -14.10 14.63 2.36
CA ARG A 358 -15.25 15.26 3.00
C ARG A 358 -14.92 16.68 3.38
N ASP A 359 -15.91 17.57 3.29
CA ASP A 359 -15.76 18.91 3.87
C ASP A 359 -15.41 18.84 5.35
N THR A 360 -14.41 19.61 5.74
CA THR A 360 -14.19 19.97 7.14
C THR A 360 -15.44 20.66 7.71
N PRO A 361 -15.70 20.58 9.03
CA PRO A 361 -16.92 21.16 9.62
C PRO A 361 -17.13 22.66 9.34
N ASP A 362 -16.05 23.42 9.18
CA ASP A 362 -16.03 24.85 8.81
C ASP A 362 -16.02 25.09 7.29
N LYS A 363 -15.96 24.03 6.49
CA LYS A 363 -15.95 24.03 5.01
C LYS A 363 -14.78 24.80 4.40
N THR A 364 -13.68 24.95 5.14
CA THR A 364 -12.50 25.65 4.64
C THR A 364 -11.54 24.74 3.89
N ASP A 365 -11.70 23.42 4.03
CA ASP A 365 -10.79 22.41 3.46
C ASP A 365 -11.48 21.04 3.27
N LYS A 366 -10.80 20.10 2.59
CA LYS A 366 -11.19 18.70 2.41
C LYS A 366 -10.40 17.78 3.33
N ALA A 367 -11.09 17.10 4.24
CA ALA A 367 -10.54 16.02 5.06
C ALA A 367 -10.53 14.69 4.29
N ILE A 368 -9.42 13.96 4.36
CA ILE A 368 -9.32 12.58 3.88
C ILE A 368 -9.95 11.66 4.92
N VAL A 369 -11.14 11.11 4.61
CA VAL A 369 -11.90 10.28 5.57
C VAL A 369 -11.79 8.78 5.31
N LEU A 370 -11.39 8.40 4.09
CA LEU A 370 -11.08 7.01 3.72
C LEU A 370 -9.98 6.97 2.68
N VAL A 371 -9.04 6.05 2.84
CA VAL A 371 -8.10 5.60 1.80
C VAL A 371 -8.12 4.07 1.80
N ALA A 372 -8.47 3.46 0.67
CA ALA A 372 -8.44 2.02 0.52
C ALA A 372 -7.00 1.51 0.62
N PRO A 373 -6.71 0.45 1.41
CA PRO A 373 -5.36 -0.05 1.50
C PRO A 373 -4.91 -0.67 0.16
N GLN A 374 -3.69 -0.32 -0.25
CA GLN A 374 -2.99 -0.95 -1.38
C GLN A 374 -2.36 -2.29 -0.96
N GLN A 375 -2.22 -3.21 -1.91
CA GLN A 375 -1.68 -4.56 -1.71
C GLN A 375 -0.52 -4.82 -2.66
N LEU A 376 0.69 -4.89 -2.09
CA LEU A 376 1.92 -5.17 -2.82
C LEU A 376 2.56 -6.47 -2.33
N ARG A 377 3.13 -7.25 -3.25
CA ARG A 377 4.00 -8.39 -2.91
C ARG A 377 5.42 -7.94 -2.62
N ASP A 378 5.87 -6.92 -3.36
CA ASP A 378 7.16 -6.27 -3.25
C ASP A 378 7.02 -4.85 -3.82
N PHE A 379 8.07 -4.04 -3.74
CA PHE A 379 8.08 -2.71 -4.35
C PHE A 379 7.71 -2.79 -5.84
N ASN A 380 6.70 -2.00 -6.25
CA ASN A 380 6.18 -1.95 -7.60
C ASN A 380 5.80 -3.35 -8.17
N LEU A 381 5.28 -4.23 -7.30
CA LEU A 381 4.77 -5.54 -7.65
C LEU A 381 3.41 -5.76 -6.97
N PRO A 382 2.32 -5.24 -7.54
CA PRO A 382 1.00 -5.37 -6.94
C PRO A 382 0.46 -6.78 -6.97
N TYR A 383 -0.48 -7.01 -6.04
CA TYR A 383 -1.43 -8.10 -6.14
C TYR A 383 -2.24 -7.92 -7.42
N GLN A 384 -2.42 -9.00 -8.18
CA GLN A 384 -3.00 -8.92 -9.51
C GLN A 384 -3.82 -10.18 -9.83
N LEU A 385 -5.02 -9.97 -10.37
CA LEU A 385 -5.79 -11.04 -10.99
C LEU A 385 -5.16 -11.35 -12.34
N GLY A 386 -5.12 -12.61 -12.76
CA GLY A 386 -4.55 -12.94 -14.06
C GLY A 386 -4.85 -14.34 -14.53
N TRP A 387 -4.48 -14.61 -15.77
CA TRP A 387 -4.46 -15.94 -16.35
C TRP A 387 -3.28 -16.09 -17.32
N THR A 388 -2.67 -17.28 -17.37
CA THR A 388 -1.56 -17.61 -18.27
C THR A 388 -1.70 -19.03 -18.80
N ASN A 389 -1.24 -19.26 -20.03
CA ASN A 389 -1.18 -20.59 -20.64
C ASN A 389 0.12 -21.36 -20.30
N THR A 390 1.04 -20.76 -19.56
CA THR A 390 2.24 -21.46 -19.09
C THR A 390 1.86 -22.39 -17.95
N THR A 391 1.97 -23.71 -18.15
CA THR A 391 1.86 -24.69 -17.07
C THR A 391 2.90 -24.39 -15.98
N ASP A 392 2.53 -24.59 -14.72
CA ASP A 392 3.35 -24.32 -13.52
C ASP A 392 4.73 -25.04 -13.53
N ASP A 393 4.94 -25.98 -14.47
CA ASP A 393 6.11 -26.85 -14.57
C ASP A 393 7.35 -26.19 -15.20
N ASP A 394 7.21 -25.19 -16.09
CA ASP A 394 8.35 -24.51 -16.73
C ASP A 394 8.87 -23.29 -15.92
N ARG A 395 8.15 -22.91 -14.87
CA ARG A 395 8.47 -21.75 -14.01
C ARG A 395 8.46 -22.10 -12.53
N GLY A 396 9.01 -23.26 -12.16
CA GLY A 396 9.40 -23.58 -10.78
C GLY A 396 8.52 -22.96 -9.71
N ALA A 397 7.25 -23.37 -9.64
CA ALA A 397 6.37 -23.15 -8.50
C ALA A 397 6.47 -21.75 -7.81
N THR A 398 6.23 -20.64 -8.51
CA THR A 398 5.94 -19.30 -7.91
C THR A 398 5.34 -18.34 -8.95
N ALA A 399 4.02 -18.35 -9.16
CA ALA A 399 3.19 -17.17 -9.47
C ALA A 399 1.74 -17.62 -9.72
N THR A 400 1.04 -18.08 -8.68
CA THR A 400 -0.43 -18.08 -8.76
C THR A 400 -0.88 -16.64 -8.64
N PHE A 401 -1.53 -16.12 -9.68
CA PHE A 401 -2.27 -14.86 -9.57
C PHE A 401 -3.16 -14.88 -8.33
N GLU A 402 -3.40 -13.71 -7.77
CA GLU A 402 -4.40 -13.56 -6.74
C GLU A 402 -5.78 -13.94 -7.26
N THR A 403 -6.63 -14.32 -6.32
CA THR A 403 -8.06 -14.46 -6.53
C THR A 403 -8.78 -13.31 -5.84
N PRO A 404 -10.00 -12.94 -6.27
CA PRO A 404 -10.77 -11.85 -5.64
C PRO A 404 -11.06 -12.03 -4.13
N THR A 405 -10.85 -13.24 -3.58
CA THR A 405 -10.90 -13.48 -2.13
C THR A 405 -9.74 -12.87 -1.34
N HIS A 406 -8.65 -12.48 -2.00
CA HIS A 406 -7.52 -11.80 -1.35
C HIS A 406 -7.69 -10.28 -1.30
N ALA A 407 -8.68 -9.74 -2.02
CA ALA A 407 -8.92 -8.31 -2.11
C ALA A 407 -9.34 -7.71 -0.77
N ASN A 408 -9.00 -6.44 -0.57
CA ASN A 408 -9.54 -5.62 0.51
C ASN A 408 -11.00 -5.29 0.19
N VAL A 409 -11.90 -5.54 1.12
CA VAL A 409 -13.33 -5.25 0.96
C VAL A 409 -13.80 -4.51 2.18
N ALA A 410 -14.46 -3.37 1.98
CA ALA A 410 -15.08 -2.61 3.04
C ALA A 410 -16.27 -1.80 2.51
N THR A 411 -17.08 -1.34 3.47
CA THR A 411 -18.20 -0.43 3.26
C THR A 411 -18.01 0.76 4.18
N TYR A 412 -18.19 1.97 3.64
CA TYR A 412 -17.95 3.21 4.37
C TYR A 412 -19.10 4.21 4.18
N PRO A 413 -19.69 4.74 5.27
CA PRO A 413 -20.81 5.67 5.19
C PRO A 413 -20.41 6.99 4.54
N VAL A 414 -21.18 7.45 3.58
CA VAL A 414 -20.95 8.72 2.87
C VAL A 414 -22.04 9.74 3.17
N HIS A 415 -21.74 11.00 2.90
CA HIS A 415 -22.65 12.12 3.09
C HIS A 415 -22.81 12.91 1.79
N PRO A 416 -23.95 13.60 1.60
CA PRO A 416 -24.10 14.54 0.49
C PRO A 416 -22.92 15.52 0.40
N GLY A 417 -22.34 15.64 -0.79
CA GLY A 417 -21.18 16.50 -1.05
C GLY A 417 -19.82 15.82 -0.89
N ASP A 418 -19.75 14.61 -0.32
CA ASP A 418 -18.50 13.83 -0.33
C ASP A 418 -18.01 13.61 -1.77
N ILE A 419 -16.69 13.68 -1.96
CA ILE A 419 -16.03 13.34 -3.21
C ILE A 419 -15.37 11.98 -3.05
N VAL A 420 -15.70 11.05 -3.94
CA VAL A 420 -15.12 9.70 -3.98
C VAL A 420 -14.31 9.58 -5.25
N LEU A 421 -13.06 9.16 -5.12
CA LEU A 421 -12.14 8.92 -6.23
C LEU A 421 -11.83 7.44 -6.31
N VAL A 422 -11.90 6.85 -7.50
CA VAL A 422 -11.36 5.53 -7.82
C VAL A 422 -10.36 5.71 -8.95
N ALA A 423 -9.12 5.28 -8.76
CA ALA A 423 -8.05 5.55 -9.74
C ALA A 423 -7.01 4.42 -9.80
N SER A 424 -6.26 4.39 -10.91
CA SER A 424 -5.05 3.56 -11.03
C SER A 424 -3.89 4.16 -10.23
N ASP A 425 -2.84 3.37 -10.05
CA ASP A 425 -1.59 3.78 -9.42
C ASP A 425 -0.95 5.00 -10.13
N GLY A 426 -1.15 5.16 -11.45
CA GLY A 426 -0.69 6.33 -12.20
C GLY A 426 -1.09 7.69 -11.60
N LEU A 427 -2.21 7.77 -10.87
CA LEU A 427 -2.53 8.94 -10.04
C LEU A 427 -1.73 8.93 -8.73
N PHE A 428 -1.85 7.87 -7.93
CA PHE A 428 -1.34 7.79 -6.56
C PHE A 428 0.20 7.76 -6.47
N ASP A 429 0.88 7.33 -7.53
CA ASP A 429 2.33 7.34 -7.66
C ASP A 429 2.90 8.72 -7.97
N ASN A 430 2.06 9.63 -8.45
CA ASN A 430 2.45 10.95 -8.95
C ASN A 430 1.89 12.12 -8.15
N VAL A 431 0.72 11.96 -7.52
CA VAL A 431 0.05 12.99 -6.72
C VAL A 431 -0.23 12.44 -5.32
N ALA A 432 0.27 13.13 -4.29
CA ALA A 432 0.04 12.72 -2.91
C ALA A 432 -1.43 12.97 -2.49
N VAL A 433 -1.97 12.16 -1.58
CA VAL A 433 -3.42 12.20 -1.26
C VAL A 433 -3.84 13.51 -0.61
N ASP A 434 -2.94 14.15 0.15
CA ASP A 434 -3.09 15.52 0.67
C ASP A 434 -3.17 16.56 -0.46
N GLU A 435 -2.29 16.47 -1.45
CA GLU A 435 -2.35 17.36 -2.62
C GLU A 435 -3.60 17.09 -3.49
N ILE A 436 -4.09 15.84 -3.55
CA ILE A 436 -5.39 15.55 -4.17
C ILE A 436 -6.52 16.27 -3.43
N ALA A 437 -6.50 16.27 -2.09
CA ALA A 437 -7.50 16.97 -1.29
C ALA A 437 -7.48 18.49 -1.55
N ASP A 438 -6.28 19.09 -1.60
CA ASP A 438 -6.09 20.50 -1.95
C ASP A 438 -6.65 20.84 -3.34
N LEU A 439 -6.38 19.98 -4.34
CA LEU A 439 -6.87 20.17 -5.71
C LEU A 439 -8.39 20.08 -5.80
N VAL A 440 -8.99 19.14 -5.08
CA VAL A 440 -10.45 18.99 -5.01
C VAL A 440 -11.08 20.20 -4.33
N HIS A 441 -10.52 20.66 -3.20
CA HIS A 441 -11.00 21.87 -2.53
C HIS A 441 -10.93 23.09 -3.45
N LEU A 442 -9.80 23.29 -4.13
CA LEU A 442 -9.60 24.39 -5.06
C LEU A 442 -10.60 24.34 -6.23
N TRP A 443 -10.76 23.16 -6.84
CA TRP A 443 -11.68 22.96 -7.96
C TRP A 443 -13.12 23.32 -7.59
N GLU A 444 -13.63 22.84 -6.46
CA GLU A 444 -15.00 23.15 -6.03
C GLU A 444 -15.23 24.64 -5.77
N ARG A 445 -14.22 25.31 -5.19
CA ARG A 445 -14.29 26.75 -4.91
C ARG A 445 -14.33 27.57 -6.20
N GLU A 446 -13.52 27.20 -7.18
CA GLU A 446 -13.41 27.94 -8.45
C GLU A 446 -14.50 27.54 -9.46
N ASN A 447 -15.03 26.32 -9.36
CA ASN A 447 -15.96 25.73 -10.31
C ASN A 447 -17.18 25.08 -9.63
N PRO A 448 -17.96 25.81 -8.82
CA PRO A 448 -19.04 25.25 -7.97
C PRO A 448 -20.18 24.57 -8.74
N HIS A 449 -20.24 24.74 -10.05
CA HIS A 449 -21.26 24.16 -10.94
C HIS A 449 -20.67 23.29 -12.04
N ALA A 450 -19.35 23.07 -12.04
CA ALA A 450 -18.73 22.20 -13.03
C ALA A 450 -19.14 20.73 -12.79
N PRO A 451 -19.30 19.94 -13.86
CA PRO A 451 -19.52 18.51 -13.73
C PRO A 451 -18.28 17.84 -13.12
N VAL A 452 -18.47 16.77 -12.35
CA VAL A 452 -17.34 16.07 -11.71
C VAL A 452 -16.36 15.43 -12.73
N SER A 453 -16.75 15.29 -13.99
CA SER A 453 -15.83 14.91 -15.08
C SER A 453 -14.69 15.90 -15.29
N ASP A 454 -14.92 17.19 -15.01
CA ASP A 454 -13.89 18.23 -15.05
C ASP A 454 -12.81 17.98 -13.98
N LEU A 455 -13.23 17.60 -12.77
CA LEU A 455 -12.31 17.20 -11.71
C LEU A 455 -11.47 15.97 -12.10
N ALA A 456 -12.09 14.96 -12.72
CA ALA A 456 -11.38 13.79 -13.21
C ALA A 456 -10.28 14.16 -14.22
N ASP A 457 -10.58 15.07 -15.16
CA ASP A 457 -9.62 15.56 -16.16
C ASP A 457 -8.48 16.35 -15.50
N ILE A 458 -8.79 17.24 -14.55
CA ILE A 458 -7.78 18.02 -13.81
C ILE A 458 -6.82 17.10 -13.07
N LEU A 459 -7.33 16.11 -12.33
CA LEU A 459 -6.49 15.17 -11.57
C LEU A 459 -5.64 14.30 -12.51
N CYS A 460 -6.23 13.81 -13.60
CA CYS A 460 -5.52 12.98 -14.57
C CYS A 460 -4.39 13.75 -15.28
N ARG A 461 -4.65 14.99 -15.72
CA ARG A 461 -3.63 15.87 -16.31
C ARG A 461 -2.56 16.26 -15.31
N ARG A 462 -2.94 16.52 -14.04
CA ARG A 462 -1.96 16.85 -13.01
C ARG A 462 -1.02 15.68 -12.74
N ALA A 463 -1.57 14.47 -12.60
CA ALA A 463 -0.77 13.26 -12.46
C ALA A 463 0.15 13.07 -13.66
N ARG A 464 -0.35 13.30 -14.89
CA ARG A 464 0.46 13.26 -16.12
C ARG A 464 1.63 14.26 -16.07
N ASP A 465 1.37 15.51 -15.71
CA ASP A 465 2.42 16.52 -15.64
C ASP A 465 3.48 16.16 -14.58
N PHE A 466 3.05 15.73 -13.40
CA PHE A 466 3.96 15.30 -12.33
C PHE A 466 4.73 14.02 -12.68
N SER A 467 4.12 13.11 -13.43
CA SER A 467 4.80 11.91 -13.92
C SER A 467 6.01 12.21 -14.80
N LEU A 468 6.00 13.37 -15.47
CA LEU A 468 7.05 13.84 -16.37
C LEU A 468 8.03 14.81 -15.70
N ASP A 469 7.76 15.23 -14.47
CA ASP A 469 8.61 16.15 -13.72
C ASP A 469 9.77 15.38 -13.06
N GLU A 470 10.99 15.61 -13.53
CA GLU A 470 12.20 14.98 -12.99
C GLU A 470 12.77 15.69 -11.76
N HIS A 471 12.24 16.87 -11.42
CA HIS A 471 12.72 17.70 -10.32
C HIS A 471 11.91 17.53 -9.04
N ARG A 472 10.78 16.82 -9.13
CA ARG A 472 9.90 16.51 -8.01
C ARG A 472 10.09 15.06 -7.58
N ASP A 473 10.22 14.83 -6.28
CA ASP A 473 10.02 13.48 -5.75
C ASP A 473 8.51 13.20 -5.67
N SER A 474 8.04 12.30 -6.52
CA SER A 474 6.66 11.81 -6.46
C SER A 474 6.46 10.83 -5.29
N PRO A 475 5.21 10.52 -4.90
CA PRO A 475 4.92 9.45 -3.95
C PRO A 475 5.66 8.14 -4.27
N PHE A 476 5.71 7.75 -5.55
CA PHE A 476 6.49 6.59 -6.00
C PHE A 476 7.98 6.75 -5.74
N ALA A 477 8.56 7.91 -6.06
CA ALA A 477 9.98 8.19 -5.82
C ALA A 477 10.34 8.10 -4.33
N LEU A 478 9.47 8.63 -3.46
CA LEU A 478 9.61 8.55 -2.01
C LEU A 478 9.56 7.09 -1.56
N LEU A 479 8.56 6.33 -2.00
CA LEU A 479 8.41 4.91 -1.68
C LEU A 479 9.59 4.07 -2.22
N ALA A 480 10.11 4.38 -3.40
CA ALA A 480 11.29 3.74 -3.96
C ALA A 480 12.51 3.94 -3.05
N LYS A 481 12.75 5.17 -2.61
CA LYS A 481 13.85 5.51 -1.70
C LYS A 481 13.68 4.82 -0.33
N GLU A 482 12.44 4.66 0.14
CA GLU A 482 12.14 3.90 1.37
C GLU A 482 12.48 2.41 1.24
N ASN A 483 12.36 1.86 0.03
CA ASN A 483 12.74 0.50 -0.36
C ASN A 483 14.17 0.39 -0.90
N ASP A 484 15.04 1.36 -0.56
CA ASP A 484 16.46 1.43 -0.93
C ASP A 484 16.71 1.43 -2.46
N ILE A 485 15.73 1.87 -3.25
CA ILE A 485 15.81 2.08 -4.69
C ILE A 485 16.03 3.57 -4.97
N MET A 486 17.16 3.91 -5.58
CA MET A 486 17.46 5.27 -5.99
C MET A 486 16.63 5.64 -7.22
N TRP A 487 15.50 6.29 -6.99
CA TRP A 487 14.62 6.89 -7.99
C TRP A 487 14.45 8.38 -7.71
N GLY A 488 14.23 9.20 -8.74
CA GLY A 488 13.90 10.62 -8.59
C GLY A 488 13.03 11.05 -9.77
N GLY A 489 12.17 12.05 -9.55
CA GLY A 489 11.16 12.43 -10.53
C GLY A 489 9.84 11.65 -10.37
N GLY A 490 8.88 11.97 -11.24
CA GLY A 490 7.64 11.22 -11.41
C GLY A 490 7.81 9.80 -11.95
N MET A 491 6.71 9.06 -11.97
CA MET A 491 6.58 7.73 -12.55
C MET A 491 5.64 7.80 -13.77
N PRO A 492 6.18 7.90 -15.00
CA PRO A 492 5.39 7.96 -16.23
C PRO A 492 4.56 6.69 -16.42
N ASP A 493 3.23 6.82 -16.28
CA ASP A 493 2.32 5.68 -16.42
C ASP A 493 1.00 6.01 -17.14
N ASP A 494 0.28 4.94 -17.48
CA ASP A 494 -1.15 4.98 -17.73
C ASP A 494 -1.86 5.59 -16.50
N VAL A 495 -2.78 6.54 -16.70
CA VAL A 495 -3.49 7.19 -15.57
C VAL A 495 -4.98 7.17 -15.86
N THR A 496 -5.75 6.60 -14.96
CA THR A 496 -7.21 6.59 -15.02
C THR A 496 -7.78 7.10 -13.71
N VAL A 497 -8.68 8.08 -13.79
CA VAL A 497 -9.37 8.65 -12.63
C VAL A 497 -10.87 8.62 -12.89
N VAL A 498 -11.62 8.01 -11.99
CA VAL A 498 -13.08 8.09 -11.90
C VAL A 498 -13.41 8.91 -10.66
N ALA A 499 -13.95 10.10 -10.88
CA ALA A 499 -14.36 11.01 -9.81
C ALA A 499 -15.89 10.99 -9.65
N MET A 500 -16.33 10.98 -8.40
CA MET A 500 -17.75 10.89 -8.05
C MET A 500 -18.09 11.92 -6.99
N ARG A 501 -19.24 12.58 -7.14
CA ARG A 501 -19.85 13.43 -6.11
C ARG A 501 -21.08 12.72 -5.56
N VAL A 502 -21.12 12.58 -4.25
CA VAL A 502 -22.30 12.02 -3.55
C VAL A 502 -23.41 13.05 -3.57
N VAL A 503 -24.54 12.70 -4.19
CA VAL A 503 -25.69 13.60 -4.39
C VAL A 503 -26.98 12.94 -3.89
N PRO A 504 -28.00 13.70 -3.50
CA PRO A 504 -29.33 13.13 -3.26
C PRO A 504 -29.88 12.47 -4.53
N ARG A 505 -30.34 11.23 -4.45
CA ARG A 505 -30.96 10.48 -5.56
C ARG A 505 -32.28 11.15 -5.91
N ARG A 506 -32.41 11.62 -7.16
CA ARG A 506 -33.68 12.16 -7.66
C ARG A 506 -34.68 11.01 -7.72
N ARG A 507 -35.88 11.19 -7.14
CA ARG A 507 -37.00 10.27 -7.39
C ARG A 507 -37.32 10.35 -8.88
N ASN A 508 -37.32 9.22 -9.59
CA ASN A 508 -37.92 9.16 -10.91
C ASN A 508 -39.37 9.63 -10.77
N ALA A 509 -39.75 10.64 -11.55
CA ALA A 509 -41.16 11.01 -11.68
C ALA A 509 -41.87 9.83 -12.34
N GLU A 510 -42.86 9.26 -11.66
CA GLU A 510 -43.76 8.22 -12.18
C GLU A 510 -44.46 8.64 -13.48
#